data_AF-A0A263BSI0-F1
#
_entry.id   AF-A0A263BSI0-F1
#
_cell.length_a   1.000
_cell.length_b   1.000
_cell.length_c   1.000
_cell.angle_alpha   90.00
_cell.angle_beta   90.00
_cell.angle_gamma   90.00
#
_symmetry.space_group_name_H-M   'P 1'
#
loop_
_entity.id
_entity.type
_entity.pdbx_description
1 polymer ?
#
loop_
_entity_poly.entity_id
_entity_poly.type
_entity_poly.pdbx_seq_one_letter_code
_entity_poly.pdbx_strand_id
1 'polypeptide(L)'
;MLSSKKWFTLLMLMIATPYGIYLLIKNYKDYPKYISFIVGGILSLPFIFILFLEDGVATLFLYLFFLLIFASITALIKGKVSSLYIKSREIAGIALVLSIIGTGVCAAFLPDVEGAPQGKASIEAASEFKKNEKQKLDSKSDEDKELNKEQESLSEEKSKNESKKEEEQEKKDEQKKEEIVSKNQGVLTVHFVNVGQGSAQVIIAPSGKVMLIDAGNNDDEDDIVAYLNKIGISRVDYVIGTHPDADHVGGLDAVIDSFNIGEIYMPKISANTITYEDVLQSIRNKGLKVKTGKEGVTIDLGDGIKTEFLAPIGTSSDRNEMSIVVKLTYGQKSFLFTGDADKQSEEEMILKFGNKLNVDVLSVGHHGSNTSTSQSFLNIVTPDYAVIQVGKNSYGHPTDKVLKRLDDSGAKIYRNDKQGTIIFTTNGHSLDINTSSWVYKPNTTTKTESTTKAEDDSENKNENEDDVEEEANAPVGVKSISASSIISNPNPKQNATITVTVSVNDQVGNPVADAAVNLLLHFKSTETEYTGKTDSNGKVLLTFKIGRASKGFTVNGDITVNANGVTTHTSTAFTPQ
;
A
#
# COMPACT_ATOMS: atom_id res chain seq x y z
N MET A 1 10.14 -56.78 15.46
CA MET A 1 8.87 -56.21 15.96
C MET A 1 9.14 -55.28 17.14
N LEU A 2 9.06 -53.96 16.94
CA LEU A 2 9.09 -53.00 18.06
C LEU A 2 7.68 -52.88 18.66
N SER A 3 7.57 -52.84 19.99
CA SER A 3 6.29 -52.90 20.70
C SER A 3 5.44 -51.63 20.53
N SER A 4 4.11 -51.82 20.59
CA SER A 4 3.05 -50.81 20.38
C SER A 4 3.19 -49.52 21.19
N LYS A 5 3.92 -49.55 22.33
CA LYS A 5 4.19 -48.36 23.13
C LYS A 5 5.11 -47.35 22.43
N LYS A 6 6.05 -47.80 21.60
CA LYS A 6 7.01 -46.91 20.90
C LYS A 6 6.38 -46.17 19.72
N TRP A 7 5.40 -46.76 19.03
CA TRP A 7 4.64 -46.09 17.97
C TRP A 7 3.77 -44.96 18.51
N PHE A 8 3.19 -45.12 19.69
CA PHE A 8 2.42 -44.06 20.35
C PHE A 8 3.32 -42.90 20.80
N THR A 9 4.53 -43.20 21.31
CA THR A 9 5.54 -42.18 21.63
C THR A 9 6.05 -41.46 20.38
N LEU A 10 6.20 -42.17 19.26
CA LEU A 10 6.62 -41.62 17.97
C LEU A 10 5.55 -40.67 17.39
N LEU A 11 4.27 -41.06 17.45
CA LEU A 11 3.14 -40.22 17.02
C LEU A 11 3.01 -38.95 17.89
N MET A 12 3.19 -39.08 19.20
CA MET A 12 3.18 -37.93 20.11
C MET A 12 4.36 -36.98 19.89
N LEU A 13 5.56 -37.50 19.58
CA LEU A 13 6.72 -36.68 19.23
C LEU A 13 6.53 -35.93 17.90
N MET A 14 5.89 -36.55 16.90
CA MET A 14 5.61 -35.92 15.60
C MET A 14 4.51 -34.85 15.66
N ILE A 15 3.59 -34.94 16.62
CA ILE A 15 2.54 -33.91 16.83
C ILE A 15 3.05 -32.78 17.73
N ALA A 16 3.86 -33.10 18.75
CA ALA A 16 4.35 -32.12 19.72
C ALA A 16 5.41 -31.17 19.15
N THR A 17 6.24 -31.60 18.18
CA THR A 17 7.32 -30.76 17.63
C THR A 17 6.80 -29.60 16.77
N PRO A 18 5.88 -29.78 15.80
CA PRO A 18 5.36 -28.66 15.00
C PRO A 18 4.51 -27.70 15.83
N TYR A 19 3.70 -28.21 16.77
CA TYR A 19 2.83 -27.39 17.62
C TYR A 19 3.64 -26.61 18.67
N GLY A 20 4.69 -27.19 19.24
CA GLY A 20 5.62 -26.50 20.12
C GLY A 20 6.40 -25.39 19.41
N ILE A 21 6.83 -25.62 18.16
CA ILE A 21 7.49 -24.60 17.32
C ILE A 21 6.53 -23.47 16.95
N TYR A 22 5.28 -23.79 16.60
CA TYR A 22 4.24 -22.79 16.35
C TYR A 22 3.97 -21.89 17.57
N LEU A 23 3.94 -22.46 18.78
CA LEU A 23 3.79 -21.70 20.02
C LEU A 23 5.03 -20.86 20.38
N LEU A 24 6.25 -21.37 20.08
CA LEU A 24 7.50 -20.63 20.25
C LEU A 24 7.61 -19.43 19.30
N ILE A 25 7.19 -19.59 18.04
CA ILE A 25 7.18 -18.50 17.03
C ILE A 25 6.10 -17.46 17.33
N LYS A 26 4.94 -17.87 17.88
CA LYS A 26 3.82 -16.97 18.17
C LYS A 26 4.06 -16.07 19.39
N ASN A 27 4.89 -16.48 20.35
CA ASN A 27 5.04 -15.80 21.64
C ASN A 27 6.36 -15.03 21.87
N TYR A 28 7.38 -15.13 21.01
CA TYR A 28 8.65 -14.41 21.20
C TYR A 28 9.01 -13.56 19.98
N LYS A 29 8.92 -12.24 20.15
CA LYS A 29 8.99 -11.24 19.06
C LYS A 29 10.40 -10.84 18.63
N ASP A 30 11.46 -11.24 19.33
CA ASP A 30 12.82 -10.83 19.01
C ASP A 30 13.81 -11.98 19.24
N TYR A 31 14.48 -12.45 18.17
CA TYR A 31 15.92 -12.81 18.06
C TYR A 31 16.21 -13.82 16.91
N PRO A 32 17.09 -13.49 15.95
CA PRO A 32 17.51 -14.40 14.86
C PRO A 32 18.59 -15.44 15.24
N LYS A 33 19.15 -15.41 16.45
CA LYS A 33 20.30 -16.26 16.85
C LYS A 33 19.95 -17.72 17.16
N TYR A 34 18.70 -18.06 17.43
CA TYR A 34 18.29 -19.45 17.78
C TYR A 34 17.74 -20.25 16.59
N ILE A 35 17.41 -19.60 15.48
CA ILE A 35 16.89 -20.27 14.27
C ILE A 35 17.94 -21.23 13.68
N SER A 36 19.23 -20.84 13.69
CA SER A 36 20.33 -21.71 13.23
C SER A 36 20.47 -22.99 14.07
N PHE A 37 20.24 -22.92 15.38
CA PHE A 37 20.38 -24.06 16.29
C PHE A 37 19.18 -25.02 16.18
N ILE A 38 17.98 -24.48 16.03
CA ILE A 38 16.74 -25.25 15.84
C ILE A 38 16.72 -25.92 14.47
N VAL A 39 17.12 -25.20 13.41
CA VAL A 39 17.23 -25.77 12.06
C VAL A 39 18.34 -26.84 12.02
N GLY A 40 19.48 -26.64 12.68
CA GLY A 40 20.55 -27.65 12.80
C GLY A 40 20.12 -28.92 13.55
N GLY A 41 19.31 -28.78 14.61
CA GLY A 41 18.75 -29.92 15.35
C GLY A 41 17.72 -30.72 14.55
N ILE A 42 16.88 -30.02 13.77
CA ILE A 42 15.87 -30.67 12.89
C ILE A 42 16.54 -31.37 11.70
N LEU A 43 17.66 -30.84 11.19
CA LEU A 43 18.40 -31.40 10.06
C LEU A 43 19.18 -32.70 10.39
N SER A 44 19.49 -32.96 11.65
CA SER A 44 20.27 -34.15 12.06
C SER A 44 19.41 -35.38 12.38
N LEU A 45 18.13 -35.19 12.66
CA LEU A 45 17.17 -36.27 12.96
C LEU A 45 16.95 -37.29 11.83
N PRO A 46 16.84 -36.91 10.53
CA PRO A 46 16.69 -37.90 9.46
C PRO A 46 17.97 -38.71 9.19
N PHE A 47 19.16 -38.16 9.49
CA PHE A 47 20.43 -38.87 9.32
C PHE A 47 20.63 -40.02 10.32
N ILE A 48 20.10 -39.88 11.54
CA ILE A 48 20.13 -40.93 12.56
C ILE A 48 19.14 -42.06 12.22
N PHE A 49 18.05 -41.77 11.50
CA PHE A 49 17.02 -42.74 11.15
C PHE A 49 17.38 -43.64 9.95
N ILE A 50 18.21 -43.18 9.01
CA ILE A 50 18.65 -43.98 7.85
C ILE A 50 19.57 -45.14 8.26
N LEU A 51 20.22 -45.07 9.43
CA LEU A 51 21.11 -46.10 9.94
C LEU A 51 20.41 -47.32 10.57
N PHE A 52 19.08 -47.33 10.69
CA PHE A 52 18.32 -48.37 11.40
C PHE A 52 17.25 -49.12 10.58
N LEU A 53 17.19 -48.91 9.26
CA LEU A 53 16.19 -49.55 8.39
C LEU A 53 16.87 -50.48 7.38
N GLU A 54 16.72 -51.80 7.60
CA GLU A 54 17.29 -52.86 6.74
C GLU A 54 16.55 -53.02 5.39
N ASP A 55 15.34 -52.47 5.26
CA ASP A 55 14.54 -52.54 4.02
C ASP A 55 14.72 -51.29 3.15
N GLY A 56 15.60 -51.41 2.15
CA GLY A 56 16.02 -50.30 1.28
C GLY A 56 14.89 -49.59 0.52
N VAL A 57 13.73 -50.22 0.33
CA VAL A 57 12.58 -49.61 -0.35
C VAL A 57 11.83 -48.63 0.56
N ALA A 58 11.58 -49.01 1.82
CA ALA A 58 10.91 -48.13 2.78
C ALA A 58 11.79 -46.91 3.12
N THR A 59 13.11 -47.13 3.21
CA THR A 59 14.10 -46.06 3.41
C THR A 59 14.11 -45.08 2.24
N LEU A 60 13.97 -45.56 1.00
CA LEU A 60 13.90 -44.70 -0.19
C LEU A 60 12.64 -43.84 -0.21
N PHE A 61 11.47 -44.39 0.12
CA PHE A 61 10.22 -43.63 0.19
C PHE A 61 10.24 -42.58 1.31
N LEU A 62 10.80 -42.93 2.47
CA LEU A 62 10.94 -41.98 3.57
C LEU A 62 11.93 -40.85 3.21
N TYR A 63 13.03 -41.17 2.53
CA TYR A 63 13.99 -40.19 2.05
C TYR A 63 13.37 -39.23 1.02
N LEU A 64 12.59 -39.73 0.06
CA LEU A 64 11.86 -38.93 -0.92
C LEU A 64 10.81 -38.01 -0.26
N PHE A 65 10.14 -38.49 0.79
CA PHE A 65 9.19 -37.69 1.57
C PHE A 65 9.87 -36.52 2.29
N PHE A 66 11.03 -36.75 2.93
CA PHE A 66 11.80 -35.68 3.56
C PHE A 66 12.39 -34.68 2.56
N LEU A 67 12.79 -35.13 1.36
CA LEU A 67 13.22 -34.26 0.27
C LEU A 67 12.10 -33.31 -0.19
N LEU A 68 10.86 -33.80 -0.27
CA LEU A 68 9.70 -32.97 -0.64
C LEU A 68 9.36 -31.93 0.43
N ILE A 69 9.45 -32.30 1.71
CA ILE A 69 9.29 -31.35 2.83
C ILE A 69 10.41 -30.30 2.80
N PHE A 70 11.65 -30.72 2.58
CA PHE A 70 12.80 -29.81 2.47
C PHE A 70 12.66 -28.83 1.30
N ALA A 71 12.26 -29.30 0.12
CA ALA A 71 12.01 -28.44 -1.04
C ALA A 71 10.89 -27.42 -0.75
N SER A 72 9.83 -27.84 -0.05
CA SER A 72 8.70 -26.99 0.32
C SER A 72 9.10 -25.90 1.33
N ILE A 73 9.86 -26.25 2.37
CA ILE A 73 10.35 -25.31 3.38
C ILE A 73 11.37 -24.34 2.77
N THR A 74 12.26 -24.83 1.90
CA THR A 74 13.26 -23.99 1.23
C THR A 74 12.61 -23.00 0.25
N ALA A 75 11.55 -23.42 -0.45
CA ALA A 75 10.74 -22.55 -1.30
C ALA A 75 9.99 -21.48 -0.49
N LEU A 76 9.50 -21.83 0.71
CA LEU A 76 8.88 -20.90 1.66
C LEU A 76 9.90 -19.86 2.18
N ILE A 77 11.09 -20.30 2.60
CA ILE A 77 12.14 -19.44 3.16
C ILE A 77 12.76 -18.53 2.08
N LYS A 78 12.90 -19.02 0.83
CA LYS A 78 13.46 -18.22 -0.28
C LYS A 78 12.43 -17.38 -1.03
N GLY A 79 11.17 -17.32 -0.56
CA GLY A 79 10.12 -16.47 -1.16
C GLY A 79 9.82 -16.77 -2.64
N LYS A 80 10.19 -17.95 -3.15
CA LYS A 80 9.98 -18.37 -4.54
C LYS A 80 8.89 -19.44 -4.60
N VAL A 81 7.64 -19.00 -4.41
CA VAL A 81 6.47 -19.76 -4.85
C VAL A 81 5.64 -18.87 -5.77
N SER A 82 6.16 -18.60 -6.97
CA SER A 82 5.43 -17.86 -8.00
C SER A 82 5.32 -18.61 -9.33
N SER A 83 5.63 -19.92 -9.38
CA SER A 83 5.48 -20.71 -10.61
C SER A 83 5.04 -22.15 -10.39
N LEU A 84 3.92 -22.37 -9.68
CA LEU A 84 3.18 -23.64 -9.72
C LEU A 84 1.68 -23.31 -9.79
N TYR A 85 1.18 -23.19 -11.02
CA TYR A 85 -0.23 -23.03 -11.34
C TYR A 85 -0.91 -24.39 -11.15
N ILE A 86 -1.56 -24.63 -10.01
CA ILE A 86 -2.25 -25.89 -9.75
C ILE A 86 -3.56 -25.61 -9.01
N LYS A 87 -4.70 -26.02 -9.63
CA LYS A 87 -6.04 -25.98 -9.04
C LYS A 87 -6.08 -26.82 -7.75
N SER A 88 -6.23 -26.15 -6.62
CA SER A 88 -5.92 -26.64 -5.27
C SER A 88 -6.92 -27.62 -4.65
N ARG A 89 -7.94 -28.11 -5.37
CA ARG A 89 -8.95 -29.03 -4.81
C ARG A 89 -8.83 -30.47 -5.31
N GLU A 90 -8.31 -30.67 -6.52
CA GLU A 90 -8.19 -32.01 -7.13
C GLU A 90 -6.90 -32.72 -6.67
N ILE A 91 -5.79 -32.01 -6.49
CA ILE A 91 -4.54 -32.62 -6.01
C ILE A 91 -4.59 -32.92 -4.51
N ALA A 92 -5.26 -32.11 -3.70
CA ALA A 92 -5.49 -32.46 -2.29
C ALA A 92 -6.32 -33.75 -2.17
N GLY A 93 -7.31 -33.94 -3.05
CA GLY A 93 -8.08 -35.18 -3.16
C GLY A 93 -7.26 -36.36 -3.67
N ILE A 94 -6.45 -36.18 -4.72
CA ILE A 94 -5.58 -37.22 -5.28
C ILE A 94 -4.47 -37.60 -4.30
N ALA A 95 -3.87 -36.64 -3.60
CA ALA A 95 -2.86 -36.88 -2.57
C ALA A 95 -3.45 -37.60 -1.35
N LEU A 96 -4.69 -37.27 -0.96
CA LEU A 96 -5.41 -37.99 0.10
C LEU A 96 -5.72 -39.44 -0.32
N VAL A 97 -6.22 -39.63 -1.54
CA VAL A 97 -6.53 -40.97 -2.09
C VAL A 97 -5.26 -41.81 -2.27
N LEU A 98 -4.16 -41.23 -2.79
CA LEU A 98 -2.87 -41.91 -2.91
C LEU A 98 -2.25 -42.21 -1.54
N SER A 99 -2.50 -41.37 -0.52
CA SER A 99 -2.07 -41.64 0.86
C SER A 99 -2.81 -42.83 1.47
N ILE A 100 -4.12 -42.95 1.21
CA ILE A 100 -4.97 -44.07 1.68
C ILE A 100 -4.58 -45.38 0.97
N ILE A 101 -4.34 -45.34 -0.35
CA ILE A 101 -3.89 -46.50 -1.12
C ILE A 101 -2.49 -46.94 -0.66
N GLY A 102 -1.58 -45.99 -0.39
CA GLY A 102 -0.24 -46.28 0.14
C GLY A 102 -0.27 -46.97 1.50
N THR A 103 -1.17 -46.54 2.41
CA THR A 103 -1.34 -47.21 3.71
C THR A 103 -1.99 -48.59 3.61
N GLY A 104 -2.85 -48.83 2.63
CA GLY A 104 -3.49 -50.13 2.40
C GLY A 104 -2.54 -51.19 1.84
N VAL A 105 -1.59 -50.79 0.99
CA VAL A 105 -0.60 -51.72 0.40
C VAL A 105 0.45 -52.18 1.44
N CYS A 106 0.76 -51.36 2.46
CA CYS A 106 1.64 -51.78 3.56
C CYS A 106 1.02 -52.83 4.50
N ALA A 107 -0.30 -52.93 4.58
CA ALA A 107 -0.98 -53.90 5.46
C ALA A 107 -1.00 -55.34 4.86
N ALA A 108 -0.78 -55.49 3.56
CA ALA A 108 -0.86 -56.77 2.84
C ALA A 108 0.44 -57.60 2.87
N PHE A 109 1.52 -57.11 3.50
CA PHE A 109 2.83 -57.76 3.53
C PHE A 109 3.32 -58.15 4.94
N LEU A 110 2.43 -58.19 5.94
CA LEU A 110 2.78 -58.72 7.26
C LEU A 110 2.62 -60.24 7.28
N PRO A 111 3.63 -61.02 7.75
CA PRO A 111 3.51 -62.47 7.86
C PRO A 111 2.55 -62.86 8.99
N ASP A 112 1.77 -63.92 8.74
CA ASP A 112 0.81 -64.50 9.67
C ASP A 112 1.44 -64.83 11.04
N VAL A 113 0.80 -64.36 12.11
CA VAL A 113 1.09 -64.79 13.48
C VAL A 113 -0.05 -65.71 13.92
N GLU A 114 0.28 -66.97 14.18
CA GLU A 114 -0.59 -67.99 14.75
C GLU A 114 -1.10 -67.60 16.15
N GLY A 115 -2.41 -67.73 16.38
CA GLY A 115 -3.00 -67.85 17.72
C GLY A 115 -4.02 -66.78 18.13
N ALA A 116 -5.25 -66.85 17.60
CA ALA A 116 -6.51 -66.39 18.25
C ALA A 116 -7.73 -66.75 17.37
N PRO A 117 -8.93 -66.98 17.93
CA PRO A 117 -9.88 -67.98 17.43
C PRO A 117 -10.76 -67.55 16.24
N GLN A 118 -11.12 -68.55 15.42
CA GLN A 118 -12.05 -68.43 14.30
C GLN A 118 -13.45 -67.99 14.74
N GLY A 119 -13.87 -66.82 14.28
CA GLY A 119 -15.27 -66.38 14.26
C GLY A 119 -15.81 -66.40 12.83
N LYS A 120 -16.58 -67.44 12.48
CA LYS A 120 -17.39 -67.52 11.27
C LYS A 120 -18.48 -66.44 11.30
N ALA A 121 -18.22 -65.24 10.80
CA ALA A 121 -19.24 -64.22 10.53
C ALA A 121 -18.68 -63.07 9.67
N SER A 122 -18.17 -63.37 8.46
CA SER A 122 -17.71 -62.30 7.55
C SER A 122 -17.70 -62.66 6.07
N ILE A 123 -18.22 -63.83 5.67
CA ILE A 123 -18.30 -64.22 4.24
C ILE A 123 -19.74 -64.09 3.67
N GLU A 124 -20.78 -63.95 4.50
CA GLU A 124 -22.16 -63.72 4.00
C GLU A 124 -22.55 -62.25 3.79
N ALA A 125 -21.82 -61.27 4.33
CA ALA A 125 -22.14 -59.85 4.14
C ALA A 125 -21.61 -59.25 2.80
N ALA A 126 -20.66 -59.92 2.15
CA ALA A 126 -20.03 -59.41 0.92
C ALA A 126 -20.76 -59.85 -0.38
N SER A 127 -21.63 -60.86 -0.31
CA SER A 127 -22.38 -61.35 -1.47
C SER A 127 -23.73 -60.63 -1.67
N GLU A 128 -24.31 -60.03 -0.63
CA GLU A 128 -25.55 -59.24 -0.73
C GLU A 128 -25.31 -57.78 -1.16
N PHE A 129 -24.14 -57.19 -0.85
CA PHE A 129 -23.85 -55.79 -1.21
C PHE A 129 -23.62 -55.59 -2.72
N LYS A 130 -23.00 -56.57 -3.41
CA LYS A 130 -22.75 -56.51 -4.86
C LYS A 130 -24.00 -56.70 -5.73
N LYS A 131 -25.08 -57.24 -5.16
CA LYS A 131 -26.33 -57.47 -5.91
C LYS A 131 -27.25 -56.24 -5.91
N ASN A 132 -27.20 -55.42 -4.86
CA ASN A 132 -28.00 -54.20 -4.74
C ASN A 132 -27.38 -52.96 -5.43
N GLU A 133 -26.09 -52.97 -5.75
CA GLU A 133 -25.45 -51.84 -6.44
C GLU A 133 -25.65 -51.86 -7.96
N LYS A 134 -25.80 -53.07 -8.55
CA LYS A 134 -26.02 -53.23 -10.00
C LYS A 134 -27.45 -52.87 -10.44
N GLN A 135 -28.40 -52.81 -9.51
CA GLN A 135 -29.80 -52.43 -9.80
C GLN A 135 -30.06 -50.92 -9.60
N LYS A 136 -29.09 -50.17 -9.05
CA LYS A 136 -29.17 -48.71 -8.83
C LYS A 136 -28.41 -47.90 -9.89
N LEU A 137 -27.62 -48.55 -10.75
CA LEU A 137 -26.86 -47.90 -11.83
C LEU A 137 -27.61 -47.80 -13.18
N ASP A 138 -28.70 -48.53 -13.37
CA ASP A 138 -29.45 -48.54 -14.65
C ASP A 138 -30.64 -47.56 -14.70
N SER A 139 -30.79 -46.65 -13.72
CA SER A 139 -31.91 -45.67 -13.67
C SER A 139 -31.48 -44.19 -13.56
N LYS A 140 -30.21 -43.86 -13.84
CA LYS A 140 -29.70 -42.49 -13.66
C LYS A 140 -29.00 -41.89 -14.88
N SER A 141 -29.26 -42.40 -16.10
CA SER A 141 -28.58 -41.95 -17.31
C SER A 141 -29.29 -40.85 -18.12
N ASP A 142 -30.49 -40.42 -17.71
CA ASP A 142 -31.29 -39.48 -18.50
C ASP A 142 -31.47 -38.09 -17.82
N GLU A 143 -31.39 -37.97 -16.49
CA GLU A 143 -31.45 -36.66 -15.79
C GLU A 143 -30.11 -35.89 -15.80
N ASP A 144 -28.96 -36.56 -15.81
CA ASP A 144 -27.64 -35.90 -15.80
C ASP A 144 -27.23 -35.29 -17.16
N LYS A 145 -27.93 -35.63 -18.24
CA LYS A 145 -27.69 -35.04 -19.58
C LYS A 145 -28.44 -33.72 -19.80
N GLU A 146 -29.51 -33.47 -19.06
CA GLU A 146 -30.29 -32.23 -19.17
C GLU A 146 -29.68 -31.11 -18.31
N LEU A 147 -29.20 -31.45 -17.10
CA LEU A 147 -28.55 -30.51 -16.17
C LEU A 147 -27.18 -29.98 -16.64
N ASN A 148 -26.38 -30.80 -17.34
CA ASN A 148 -25.09 -30.34 -17.90
C ASN A 148 -25.25 -29.41 -19.10
N LYS A 149 -26.32 -29.59 -19.89
CA LYS A 149 -26.61 -28.75 -21.06
C LYS A 149 -27.08 -27.36 -20.65
N GLU A 150 -27.82 -27.28 -19.54
CA GLU A 150 -28.28 -26.02 -18.97
C GLU A 150 -27.14 -25.24 -18.30
N GLN A 151 -26.23 -25.92 -17.59
CA GLN A 151 -25.02 -25.30 -17.00
C GLN A 151 -23.99 -24.83 -18.05
N GLU A 152 -23.77 -25.59 -19.14
CA GLU A 152 -22.92 -25.13 -20.24
C GLU A 152 -23.53 -23.91 -20.94
N SER A 153 -24.85 -23.92 -21.19
CA SER A 153 -25.55 -22.78 -21.81
C SER A 153 -25.49 -21.50 -20.96
N LEU A 154 -25.65 -21.61 -19.64
CA LEU A 154 -25.56 -20.49 -18.70
C LEU A 154 -24.14 -19.94 -18.59
N SER A 155 -23.12 -20.80 -18.72
CA SER A 155 -21.70 -20.39 -18.70
C SER A 155 -21.28 -19.69 -20.00
N GLU A 156 -21.75 -20.16 -21.15
CA GLU A 156 -21.53 -19.52 -22.45
C GLU A 156 -22.27 -18.19 -22.57
N GLU A 157 -23.50 -18.11 -22.04
CA GLU A 157 -24.29 -16.88 -22.05
C GLU A 157 -23.69 -15.81 -21.13
N LYS A 158 -23.12 -16.23 -19.99
CA LYS A 158 -22.39 -15.32 -19.08
C LYS A 158 -21.09 -14.82 -19.70
N SER A 159 -20.33 -15.68 -20.38
CA SER A 159 -19.13 -15.30 -21.12
C SER A 159 -19.43 -14.38 -22.32
N LYS A 160 -20.50 -14.64 -23.08
CA LYS A 160 -20.96 -13.78 -24.19
C LYS A 160 -21.47 -12.42 -23.70
N ASN A 161 -22.08 -12.37 -22.51
CA ASN A 161 -22.53 -11.10 -21.91
C ASN A 161 -21.38 -10.28 -21.33
N GLU A 162 -20.33 -10.91 -20.78
CA GLU A 162 -19.11 -10.21 -20.37
C GLU A 162 -18.35 -9.66 -21.59
N SER A 163 -18.18 -10.45 -22.66
CA SER A 163 -17.50 -9.95 -23.88
C SER A 163 -18.28 -8.83 -24.58
N LYS A 164 -19.62 -8.89 -24.60
CA LYS A 164 -20.45 -7.79 -25.13
C LYS A 164 -20.35 -6.52 -24.29
N LYS A 165 -20.22 -6.62 -22.97
CA LYS A 165 -20.02 -5.46 -22.10
C LYS A 165 -18.66 -4.81 -22.31
N GLU A 166 -17.61 -5.62 -22.51
CA GLU A 166 -16.27 -5.11 -22.84
C GLU A 166 -16.27 -4.40 -24.21
N GLU A 167 -16.89 -4.98 -25.25
CA GLU A 167 -17.00 -4.33 -26.57
C GLU A 167 -17.85 -3.05 -26.56
N GLU A 168 -18.92 -2.99 -25.76
CA GLU A 168 -19.74 -1.78 -25.59
C GLU A 168 -19.00 -0.68 -24.81
N GLN A 169 -18.20 -1.06 -23.82
CA GLN A 169 -17.36 -0.14 -23.06
C GLN A 169 -16.25 0.43 -23.96
N GLU A 170 -15.61 -0.42 -24.77
CA GLU A 170 -14.54 -0.03 -25.69
C GLU A 170 -15.04 0.95 -26.77
N LYS A 171 -16.25 0.74 -27.30
CA LYS A 171 -16.91 1.68 -28.24
C LYS A 171 -17.28 3.02 -27.59
N LYS A 172 -17.70 3.01 -26.32
CA LYS A 172 -17.95 4.26 -25.57
C LYS A 172 -16.67 5.02 -25.28
N ASP A 173 -15.59 4.30 -24.96
CA ASP A 173 -14.26 4.88 -24.76
C ASP A 173 -13.71 5.49 -26.07
N GLU A 174 -13.92 4.84 -27.22
CA GLU A 174 -13.58 5.41 -28.53
C GLU A 174 -14.36 6.69 -28.86
N GLN A 175 -15.69 6.69 -28.67
CA GLN A 175 -16.49 7.90 -28.91
C GLN A 175 -16.10 9.06 -28.00
N LYS A 176 -15.81 8.79 -26.72
CA LYS A 176 -15.36 9.81 -25.76
C LYS A 176 -13.95 10.31 -26.08
N LYS A 177 -13.08 9.43 -26.57
CA LYS A 177 -11.75 9.78 -27.08
C LYS A 177 -11.87 10.70 -28.30
N GLU A 178 -12.74 10.41 -29.25
CA GLU A 178 -13.00 11.31 -30.39
C GLU A 178 -13.50 12.69 -29.96
N GLU A 179 -14.35 12.76 -28.93
CA GLU A 179 -14.85 14.02 -28.37
C GLU A 179 -13.72 14.83 -27.71
N ILE A 180 -12.85 14.19 -26.91
CA ILE A 180 -11.66 14.82 -26.28
C ILE A 180 -10.66 15.28 -27.35
N VAL A 181 -10.38 14.46 -28.36
CA VAL A 181 -9.48 14.79 -29.48
C VAL A 181 -10.02 15.96 -30.30
N SER A 182 -11.34 16.05 -30.50
CA SER A 182 -11.96 17.18 -31.20
C SER A 182 -11.84 18.50 -30.42
N LYS A 183 -11.79 18.42 -29.08
CA LYS A 183 -11.73 19.58 -28.17
C LYS A 183 -10.30 20.08 -27.94
N ASN A 184 -9.29 19.21 -28.11
CA ASN A 184 -7.87 19.46 -27.83
C ASN A 184 -6.98 19.40 -29.10
N GLN A 185 -7.49 19.74 -30.28
CA GLN A 185 -6.68 19.63 -31.51
C GLN A 185 -5.33 20.35 -31.39
N GLY A 186 -4.25 19.57 -31.33
CA GLY A 186 -2.88 20.06 -31.19
C GLY A 186 -2.51 20.63 -29.82
N VAL A 187 -3.28 20.36 -28.77
CA VAL A 187 -3.06 20.91 -27.43
C VAL A 187 -2.77 19.80 -26.42
N LEU A 188 -1.66 19.96 -25.71
CA LEU A 188 -1.29 19.19 -24.53
C LEU A 188 -1.75 19.94 -23.28
N THR A 189 -2.41 19.24 -22.35
CA THR A 189 -2.66 19.76 -21.00
C THR A 189 -1.94 18.94 -19.95
N VAL A 190 -1.35 19.64 -18.97
CA VAL A 190 -0.67 19.05 -17.81
C VAL A 190 -1.31 19.60 -16.56
N HIS A 191 -2.00 18.75 -15.81
CA HIS A 191 -2.72 19.11 -14.60
C HIS A 191 -1.93 18.62 -13.39
N PHE A 192 -1.43 19.56 -12.59
CA PHE A 192 -0.91 19.29 -11.25
C PHE A 192 -2.09 19.33 -10.29
N VAL A 193 -2.69 18.17 -10.05
CA VAL A 193 -3.96 18.04 -9.33
C VAL A 193 -3.73 18.32 -7.85
N ASN A 194 -4.61 19.12 -7.25
CA ASN A 194 -4.60 19.32 -5.81
C ASN A 194 -5.24 18.12 -5.12
N VAL A 195 -4.41 17.19 -4.63
CA VAL A 195 -4.78 16.00 -3.87
C VAL A 195 -4.35 16.15 -2.39
N GLY A 196 -4.34 17.37 -1.86
CA GLY A 196 -3.85 17.63 -0.51
C GLY A 196 -2.34 17.44 -0.40
N GLN A 197 -1.89 16.77 0.67
CA GLN A 197 -0.48 16.40 0.81
C GLN A 197 -0.22 15.19 -0.07
N GLY A 198 0.63 15.35 -1.08
CA GLY A 198 0.97 14.32 -2.04
C GLY A 198 1.10 14.86 -3.46
N SER A 199 1.31 13.95 -4.40
CA SER A 199 1.52 14.27 -5.81
C SER A 199 0.57 13.48 -6.71
N ALA A 200 0.04 14.18 -7.71
CA ALA A 200 -0.73 13.60 -8.80
C ALA A 200 -0.68 14.53 -10.00
N GLN A 201 -0.17 14.04 -11.13
CA GLN A 201 -0.15 14.75 -12.40
C GLN A 201 -0.92 14.01 -13.47
N VAL A 202 -1.88 14.68 -14.11
CA VAL A 202 -2.65 14.16 -15.25
C VAL A 202 -2.19 14.87 -16.52
N ILE A 203 -1.65 14.11 -17.47
CA ILE A 203 -1.20 14.59 -18.76
C ILE A 203 -2.18 14.09 -19.82
N ILE A 204 -2.76 15.00 -20.59
CA ILE A 204 -3.68 14.69 -21.69
C ILE A 204 -3.04 15.18 -22.98
N ALA A 205 -2.62 14.23 -23.81
CA ALA A 205 -1.98 14.50 -25.09
C ALA A 205 -3.00 14.96 -26.16
N PRO A 206 -2.55 15.67 -27.22
CA PRO A 206 -3.40 15.99 -28.37
C PRO A 206 -4.04 14.73 -29.01
N SER A 207 -3.36 13.58 -28.90
CA SER A 207 -3.82 12.28 -29.42
C SER A 207 -5.02 11.70 -28.66
N GLY A 208 -5.38 12.34 -27.53
CA GLY A 208 -6.33 11.81 -26.56
C GLY A 208 -5.73 10.76 -25.62
N LYS A 209 -4.45 10.39 -25.76
CA LYS A 209 -3.79 9.51 -24.80
C LYS A 209 -3.62 10.22 -23.45
N VAL A 210 -3.84 9.47 -22.37
CA VAL A 210 -3.77 9.98 -21.00
C VAL A 210 -2.65 9.29 -20.23
N MET A 211 -1.78 10.07 -19.59
CA MET A 211 -0.80 9.58 -18.64
C MET A 211 -1.09 10.15 -17.25
N LEU A 212 -1.13 9.28 -16.26
CA LEU A 212 -1.20 9.63 -14.84
C LEU A 212 0.15 9.33 -14.19
N ILE A 213 0.72 10.32 -13.52
CA ILE A 213 1.89 10.16 -12.67
C ILE A 213 1.43 10.40 -11.23
N ASP A 214 1.55 9.37 -10.39
CA ASP A 214 1.09 9.34 -9.01
C ASP A 214 -0.41 9.67 -8.83
N ALA A 215 -0.94 9.50 -7.62
CA ALA A 215 -2.35 9.66 -7.30
C ALA A 215 -2.63 10.12 -5.86
N GLY A 216 -1.65 10.72 -5.19
CA GLY A 216 -1.80 11.21 -3.83
C GLY A 216 -1.93 10.10 -2.78
N ASN A 217 -2.35 10.49 -1.58
CA ASN A 217 -2.54 9.59 -0.43
C ASN A 217 -3.76 8.67 -0.56
N ASN A 218 -3.80 7.61 0.26
CA ASN A 218 -4.96 6.73 0.38
C ASN A 218 -6.24 7.47 0.81
N ASP A 219 -6.13 8.50 1.65
CA ASP A 219 -7.29 9.27 2.12
C ASP A 219 -7.87 10.18 1.02
N ASP A 220 -7.08 10.45 -0.04
CA ASP A 220 -7.42 11.33 -1.16
C ASP A 220 -7.79 10.53 -2.44
N GLU A 221 -7.93 9.20 -2.34
CA GLU A 221 -8.23 8.31 -3.48
C GLU A 221 -9.51 8.71 -4.22
N ASP A 222 -10.52 9.16 -3.48
CA ASP A 222 -11.80 9.58 -4.05
C ASP A 222 -11.68 10.93 -4.76
N ASP A 223 -10.76 11.79 -4.34
CA ASP A 223 -10.55 13.11 -4.95
C ASP A 223 -9.93 12.96 -6.34
N ILE A 224 -8.92 12.10 -6.50
CA ILE A 224 -8.31 11.85 -7.82
C ILE A 224 -9.27 11.12 -8.76
N VAL A 225 -10.02 10.12 -8.27
CA VAL A 225 -11.03 9.42 -9.08
C VAL A 225 -12.16 10.37 -9.48
N ALA A 226 -12.65 11.20 -8.56
CA ALA A 226 -13.67 12.21 -8.87
C ALA A 226 -13.14 13.26 -9.86
N TYR A 227 -11.89 13.67 -9.73
CA TYR A 227 -11.25 14.62 -10.63
C TYR A 227 -11.14 14.07 -12.06
N LEU A 228 -10.64 12.84 -12.22
CA LEU A 228 -10.54 12.17 -13.52
C LEU A 228 -11.91 12.02 -14.19
N ASN A 229 -12.94 11.62 -13.42
CA ASN A 229 -14.32 11.55 -13.91
C ASN A 229 -14.85 12.92 -14.33
N LYS A 230 -14.61 13.97 -13.52
CA LYS A 230 -15.06 15.34 -13.76
C LYS A 230 -14.50 15.90 -15.08
N ILE A 231 -13.24 15.62 -15.39
CA ILE A 231 -12.62 16.07 -16.65
C ILE A 231 -12.88 15.11 -17.82
N GLY A 232 -13.69 14.07 -17.60
CA GLY A 232 -14.15 13.17 -18.65
C GLY A 232 -13.18 12.05 -19.02
N ILE A 233 -12.18 11.72 -18.20
CA ILE A 233 -11.33 10.56 -18.45
C ILE A 233 -12.14 9.28 -18.26
N SER A 234 -11.98 8.31 -19.17
CA SER A 234 -12.50 6.94 -19.00
C SER A 234 -11.40 5.88 -19.11
N ARG A 235 -10.28 6.23 -19.76
CA ARG A 235 -9.09 5.40 -19.92
C ARG A 235 -7.84 6.17 -19.53
N VAL A 236 -6.93 5.50 -18.84
CA VAL A 236 -5.58 5.98 -18.54
C VAL A 236 -4.59 5.06 -19.26
N ASP A 237 -3.96 5.56 -20.32
CA ASP A 237 -3.07 4.75 -21.16
C ASP A 237 -1.77 4.39 -20.44
N TYR A 238 -1.27 5.28 -19.59
CA TYR A 238 -0.05 5.09 -18.83
C TYR A 238 -0.25 5.51 -17.38
N VAL A 239 0.03 4.62 -16.44
CA VAL A 239 0.10 4.91 -15.01
C VAL A 239 1.56 4.79 -14.57
N ILE A 240 2.07 5.81 -13.91
CA ILE A 240 3.43 5.84 -13.37
C ILE A 240 3.32 6.05 -11.86
N GLY A 241 3.70 5.04 -11.08
CA GLY A 241 3.95 5.22 -9.64
C GLY A 241 5.41 5.51 -9.43
N THR A 242 5.76 6.75 -9.06
CA THR A 242 7.15 7.22 -9.04
C THR A 242 7.99 6.45 -8.04
N HIS A 243 7.47 6.21 -6.84
CA HIS A 243 8.05 5.41 -5.77
C HIS A 243 6.94 4.97 -4.79
N PRO A 244 7.15 3.98 -3.91
CA PRO A 244 6.05 3.28 -3.24
C PRO A 244 5.53 3.97 -1.96
N ASP A 245 5.73 5.28 -1.80
CA ASP A 245 5.28 6.03 -0.63
C ASP A 245 3.82 6.47 -0.79
N ALA A 246 3.13 6.58 0.34
CA ALA A 246 1.67 6.64 0.35
C ALA A 246 1.14 7.90 -0.32
N ASP A 247 1.81 9.04 -0.15
CA ASP A 247 1.46 10.33 -0.74
C ASP A 247 1.73 10.42 -2.26
N HIS A 248 2.18 9.32 -2.85
CA HIS A 248 2.37 9.14 -4.29
C HIS A 248 1.48 8.04 -4.84
N VAL A 249 1.62 6.81 -4.35
CA VAL A 249 0.89 5.66 -4.91
C VAL A 249 -0.42 5.36 -4.20
N GLY A 250 -0.75 6.10 -3.13
CA GLY A 250 -1.87 5.83 -2.24
C GLY A 250 -3.22 5.76 -2.91
N GLY A 251 -3.50 6.63 -3.88
CA GLY A 251 -4.74 6.60 -4.66
C GLY A 251 -4.69 5.72 -5.93
N LEU A 252 -3.55 5.07 -6.24
CA LEU A 252 -3.42 4.34 -7.50
C LEU A 252 -4.26 3.08 -7.55
N ASP A 253 -4.48 2.40 -6.43
CA ASP A 253 -5.35 1.22 -6.35
C ASP A 253 -6.79 1.57 -6.77
N ALA A 254 -7.34 2.68 -6.26
CA ALA A 254 -8.68 3.17 -6.61
C ALA A 254 -8.77 3.60 -8.08
N VAL A 255 -7.75 4.29 -8.61
CA VAL A 255 -7.69 4.63 -10.04
C VAL A 255 -7.63 3.36 -10.89
N ILE A 256 -6.75 2.43 -10.52
CA ILE A 256 -6.59 1.17 -11.24
C ILE A 256 -7.90 0.40 -11.24
N ASP A 257 -8.62 0.32 -10.12
CA ASP A 257 -9.91 -0.36 -10.03
C ASP A 257 -11.02 0.35 -10.84
N SER A 258 -11.01 1.68 -10.88
CA SER A 258 -12.09 2.48 -11.47
C SER A 258 -12.00 2.71 -12.97
N PHE A 259 -10.80 2.70 -13.56
CA PHE A 259 -10.58 3.08 -14.97
C PHE A 259 -10.04 1.93 -15.82
N ASN A 260 -10.16 2.05 -17.15
CA ASN A 260 -9.43 1.19 -18.07
C ASN A 260 -7.96 1.62 -18.09
N ILE A 261 -7.05 0.71 -17.74
CA ILE A 261 -5.62 1.00 -17.60
C ILE A 261 -4.84 0.29 -18.70
N GLY A 262 -4.00 1.04 -19.42
CA GLY A 262 -3.07 0.49 -20.39
C GLY A 262 -1.83 -0.11 -19.72
N GLU A 263 -0.78 0.67 -19.60
CA GLU A 263 0.51 0.22 -19.07
C GLU A 263 0.82 0.86 -17.72
N ILE A 264 1.41 0.07 -16.82
CA ILE A 264 1.80 0.53 -15.48
C ILE A 264 3.32 0.47 -15.37
N TYR A 265 3.92 1.56 -14.93
CA TYR A 265 5.34 1.68 -14.64
C TYR A 265 5.57 1.97 -13.17
N MET A 266 6.45 1.19 -12.54
CA MET A 266 6.91 1.42 -11.16
C MET A 266 8.40 1.10 -11.07
N PRO A 267 9.16 1.75 -10.17
CA PRO A 267 10.58 1.46 -10.00
C PRO A 267 10.78 0.05 -9.44
N LYS A 268 11.99 -0.50 -9.61
CA LYS A 268 12.35 -1.81 -9.08
C LYS A 268 12.73 -1.72 -7.59
N ILE A 269 11.80 -1.27 -6.77
CA ILE A 269 11.90 -1.23 -5.31
C ILE A 269 10.58 -1.71 -4.69
N SER A 270 10.63 -2.26 -3.48
CA SER A 270 9.46 -2.74 -2.75
C SER A 270 9.30 -1.97 -1.45
N ALA A 271 8.06 -1.74 -1.05
CA ALA A 271 7.71 -1.33 0.30
C ALA A 271 6.90 -2.43 0.99
N ASN A 272 7.02 -2.54 2.31
CA ASN A 272 6.20 -3.44 3.13
C ASN A 272 5.08 -2.63 3.80
N THR A 273 4.34 -1.87 2.99
CA THR A 273 3.21 -1.04 3.44
C THR A 273 1.93 -1.61 2.85
N ILE A 274 0.82 -1.46 3.58
CA ILE A 274 -0.51 -1.88 3.10
C ILE A 274 -0.87 -1.11 1.84
N THR A 275 -0.56 0.20 1.82
CA THR A 275 -0.73 1.04 0.64
C THR A 275 -0.12 0.42 -0.62
N TYR A 276 1.15 -0.02 -0.54
CA TYR A 276 1.81 -0.61 -1.69
C TYR A 276 1.24 -2.00 -2.02
N GLU A 277 0.89 -2.79 -1.01
CA GLU A 277 0.22 -4.09 -1.19
C GLU A 277 -1.13 -3.94 -1.91
N ASP A 278 -1.95 -2.95 -1.55
CA ASP A 278 -3.25 -2.68 -2.14
C ASP A 278 -3.11 -2.32 -3.62
N VAL A 279 -2.15 -1.46 -3.98
CA VAL A 279 -1.84 -1.14 -5.38
C VAL A 279 -1.45 -2.41 -6.15
N LEU A 280 -0.53 -3.22 -5.63
CA LEU A 280 -0.13 -4.47 -6.28
C LEU A 280 -1.29 -5.47 -6.40
N GLN A 281 -2.22 -5.47 -5.44
CA GLN A 281 -3.39 -6.32 -5.47
C GLN A 281 -4.39 -5.87 -6.54
N SER A 282 -4.68 -4.56 -6.67
CA SER A 282 -5.54 -4.03 -7.73
C SER A 282 -4.96 -4.30 -9.12
N ILE A 283 -3.65 -4.13 -9.29
CA ILE A 283 -2.93 -4.51 -10.53
C ILE A 283 -3.15 -5.98 -10.86
N ARG A 284 -2.94 -6.86 -9.87
CA ARG A 284 -3.10 -8.32 -10.03
C ARG A 284 -4.56 -8.69 -10.34
N ASN A 285 -5.52 -8.07 -9.67
CA ASN A 285 -6.95 -8.34 -9.85
C ASN A 285 -7.40 -7.99 -11.27
N LYS A 286 -6.83 -6.95 -11.88
CA LYS A 286 -7.08 -6.59 -13.29
C LYS A 286 -6.22 -7.35 -14.30
N GLY A 287 -5.38 -8.29 -13.86
CA GLY A 287 -4.48 -9.04 -14.74
C GLY A 287 -3.41 -8.17 -15.42
N LEU A 288 -3.16 -6.97 -14.89
CA LEU A 288 -2.18 -6.02 -15.41
C LEU A 288 -0.77 -6.41 -14.99
N LYS A 289 0.22 -5.89 -15.71
CA LYS A 289 1.65 -6.14 -15.44
C LYS A 289 2.36 -4.83 -15.16
N VAL A 290 3.18 -4.84 -14.12
CA VAL A 290 4.11 -3.74 -13.83
C VAL A 290 5.32 -3.87 -14.75
N LYS A 291 5.57 -2.83 -15.55
CA LYS A 291 6.84 -2.61 -16.25
C LYS A 291 7.79 -1.86 -15.33
N THR A 292 9.07 -2.20 -15.38
CA THR A 292 10.08 -1.47 -14.60
C THR A 292 10.31 -0.08 -15.19
N GLY A 293 9.93 0.95 -14.44
CA GLY A 293 10.35 2.32 -14.70
C GLY A 293 11.80 2.51 -14.25
N LYS A 294 12.63 2.99 -15.18
CA LYS A 294 14.04 3.31 -14.97
C LYS A 294 14.49 4.22 -16.09
N GLU A 295 15.69 4.75 -15.96
CA GLU A 295 16.34 5.52 -17.02
C GLU A 295 16.30 4.80 -18.39
N GLY A 296 16.03 5.59 -19.44
CA GLY A 296 16.02 5.14 -20.83
C GLY A 296 14.70 4.54 -21.30
N VAL A 297 13.72 4.34 -20.41
CA VAL A 297 12.34 4.00 -20.81
C VAL A 297 11.72 5.19 -21.53
N THR A 298 10.96 4.92 -22.60
CA THR A 298 10.22 5.93 -23.35
C THR A 298 8.75 5.56 -23.43
N ILE A 299 7.89 6.58 -23.46
CA ILE A 299 6.44 6.45 -23.61
C ILE A 299 6.02 7.25 -24.85
N ASP A 300 5.19 6.63 -25.69
CA ASP A 300 4.60 7.27 -26.86
C ASP A 300 3.21 7.82 -26.53
N LEU A 301 3.13 9.14 -26.32
CA LEU A 301 1.86 9.87 -26.16
C LEU A 301 1.27 10.35 -27.49
N GLY A 302 1.87 10.02 -28.63
CA GLY A 302 1.45 10.50 -29.94
C GLY A 302 1.82 11.96 -30.20
N ASP A 303 1.49 12.45 -31.39
CA ASP A 303 1.63 13.85 -31.83
C ASP A 303 3.02 14.47 -31.62
N GLY A 304 4.07 13.66 -31.76
CA GLY A 304 5.44 14.13 -31.63
C GLY A 304 5.86 14.47 -30.19
N ILE A 305 5.07 14.08 -29.19
CA ILE A 305 5.46 14.19 -27.78
C ILE A 305 6.56 13.17 -27.49
N LYS A 306 7.69 13.65 -26.97
CA LYS A 306 8.78 12.82 -26.49
C LYS A 306 8.69 12.70 -24.97
N THR A 307 8.44 11.50 -24.46
CA THR A 307 8.40 11.21 -23.02
C THR A 307 9.49 10.20 -22.67
N GLU A 308 10.41 10.57 -21.79
CA GLU A 308 11.60 9.80 -21.42
C GLU A 308 11.75 9.72 -19.91
N PHE A 309 12.12 8.55 -19.39
CA PHE A 309 12.45 8.37 -17.99
C PHE A 309 13.94 8.64 -17.81
N LEU A 310 14.27 9.53 -16.90
CA LEU A 310 15.64 9.96 -16.62
C LEU A 310 16.22 9.27 -15.37
N ALA A 311 15.36 8.86 -14.45
CA ALA A 311 15.74 8.15 -13.24
C ALA A 311 14.70 7.06 -12.90
N PRO A 312 15.00 6.10 -12.01
CA PRO A 312 16.31 5.86 -11.38
C PRO A 312 17.40 5.43 -12.40
N ILE A 313 18.64 5.89 -12.21
CA ILE A 313 19.82 5.46 -12.99
C ILE A 313 20.48 4.28 -12.30
N GLY A 314 20.72 4.40 -10.99
CA GLY A 314 21.25 3.34 -10.14
C GLY A 314 20.18 2.54 -9.41
N THR A 315 20.61 1.91 -8.32
CA THR A 315 19.72 1.27 -7.33
C THR A 315 20.02 1.86 -5.97
N SER A 316 18.98 2.15 -5.19
CA SER A 316 19.08 2.60 -3.81
C SER A 316 18.17 1.76 -2.91
N SER A 317 18.50 1.69 -1.62
CA SER A 317 17.57 1.22 -0.58
C SER A 317 16.58 2.29 -0.17
N ASP A 318 16.89 3.56 -0.44
CA ASP A 318 16.00 4.67 -0.23
C ASP A 318 14.95 4.70 -1.34
N ARG A 319 13.68 4.87 -0.94
CA ARG A 319 12.53 4.86 -1.85
C ARG A 319 12.47 6.12 -2.70
N ASN A 320 12.83 7.26 -2.12
CA ASN A 320 12.80 8.57 -2.75
C ASN A 320 13.87 8.66 -3.84
N GLU A 321 15.06 8.13 -3.57
CA GLU A 321 16.14 8.02 -4.57
C GLU A 321 15.83 7.04 -5.71
N MET A 322 14.83 6.16 -5.51
CA MET A 322 14.30 5.28 -6.56
C MET A 322 13.13 5.89 -7.34
N SER A 323 12.81 7.17 -7.13
CA SER A 323 11.76 7.88 -7.86
C SER A 323 11.98 7.83 -9.37
N ILE A 324 10.92 7.47 -10.10
CA ILE A 324 10.89 7.64 -11.55
C ILE A 324 10.82 9.14 -11.85
N VAL A 325 11.84 9.65 -12.53
CA VAL A 325 11.85 11.03 -13.03
C VAL A 325 11.48 11.01 -14.51
N VAL A 326 10.44 11.75 -14.90
CA VAL A 326 9.92 11.79 -16.27
C VAL A 326 10.17 13.15 -16.89
N LYS A 327 10.83 13.18 -18.05
CA LYS A 327 10.90 14.36 -18.91
C LYS A 327 9.93 14.22 -20.06
N LEU A 328 9.07 15.22 -20.24
CA LEU A 328 8.16 15.33 -21.37
C LEU A 328 8.54 16.55 -22.22
N THR A 329 8.60 16.40 -23.54
CA THR A 329 8.84 17.49 -24.49
C THR A 329 7.78 17.47 -25.59
N TYR A 330 7.14 18.62 -25.82
CA TYR A 330 6.20 18.84 -26.92
C TYR A 330 6.57 20.14 -27.64
N GLY A 331 7.01 20.04 -28.90
CA GLY A 331 7.56 21.18 -29.63
C GLY A 331 8.75 21.81 -28.90
N GLN A 332 8.61 23.08 -28.53
CA GLN A 332 9.58 23.90 -27.79
C GLN A 332 9.29 23.95 -26.28
N LYS A 333 8.30 23.20 -25.79
CA LYS A 333 7.90 23.18 -24.38
C LYS A 333 8.24 21.87 -23.70
N SER A 334 8.70 21.95 -22.47
CA SER A 334 9.23 20.82 -21.73
C SER A 334 8.89 20.86 -20.24
N PHE A 335 8.68 19.67 -19.69
CA PHE A 335 8.29 19.43 -18.30
C PHE A 335 9.22 18.39 -17.68
N LEU A 336 9.56 18.56 -16.41
CA LEU A 336 10.29 17.58 -15.62
C LEU A 336 9.49 17.22 -14.35
N PHE A 337 9.07 15.97 -14.26
CA PHE A 337 8.35 15.42 -13.11
C PHE A 337 9.33 14.59 -12.28
N THR A 338 9.68 15.06 -11.08
CA THR A 338 10.78 14.48 -10.31
C THR A 338 10.37 13.41 -9.31
N GLY A 339 9.07 13.27 -9.02
CA GLY A 339 8.62 12.59 -7.80
C GLY A 339 9.38 13.15 -6.60
N ASP A 340 9.89 12.24 -5.77
CA ASP A 340 10.66 12.59 -4.58
C ASP A 340 12.15 12.33 -4.75
N ALA A 341 12.67 12.41 -5.97
CA ALA A 341 14.10 12.33 -6.21
C ALA A 341 14.86 13.29 -5.27
N ASP A 342 15.67 12.72 -4.38
CA ASP A 342 16.53 13.45 -3.46
C ASP A 342 17.87 13.74 -4.15
N LYS A 343 18.78 14.41 -3.43
CA LYS A 343 20.07 14.90 -3.98
C LYS A 343 20.88 13.82 -4.70
N GLN A 344 20.86 12.55 -4.27
CA GLN A 344 21.68 11.54 -4.94
C GLN A 344 21.18 11.30 -6.37
N SER A 345 19.87 11.11 -6.54
CA SER A 345 19.23 10.97 -7.84
C SER A 345 19.42 12.22 -8.71
N GLU A 346 19.32 13.41 -8.11
CA GLU A 346 19.65 14.68 -8.79
C GLU A 346 21.10 14.70 -9.31
N GLU A 347 22.07 14.33 -8.48
CA GLU A 347 23.49 14.27 -8.84
C GLU A 347 23.74 13.24 -9.95
N GLU A 348 23.17 12.04 -9.86
CA GLU A 348 23.24 11.02 -10.90
C GLU A 348 22.71 11.54 -12.24
N MET A 349 21.55 12.23 -12.22
CA MET A 349 20.97 12.84 -13.40
C MET A 349 21.86 13.96 -13.96
N ILE A 350 22.40 14.85 -13.11
CA ILE A 350 23.29 15.94 -13.54
C ILE A 350 24.52 15.37 -14.24
N LEU A 351 25.17 14.36 -13.65
CA LEU A 351 26.36 13.73 -14.20
C LEU A 351 26.08 13.06 -15.55
N LYS A 352 24.91 12.44 -15.72
CA LYS A 352 24.57 11.71 -16.93
C LYS A 352 24.03 12.58 -18.06
N PHE A 353 23.19 13.57 -17.74
CA PHE A 353 22.42 14.31 -18.73
C PHE A 353 22.86 15.76 -18.90
N GLY A 354 23.49 16.37 -17.88
CA GLY A 354 23.88 17.77 -17.89
C GLY A 354 22.74 18.68 -18.36
N ASN A 355 23.02 19.58 -19.29
CA ASN A 355 22.06 20.57 -19.80
C ASN A 355 20.81 19.97 -20.47
N LYS A 356 20.77 18.65 -20.75
CA LYS A 356 19.52 18.00 -21.20
C LYS A 356 18.45 17.99 -20.11
N LEU A 357 18.79 18.30 -18.85
CA LEU A 357 17.82 18.46 -17.76
C LEU A 357 17.10 19.80 -17.78
N ASN A 358 17.58 20.80 -18.52
CA ASN A 358 16.91 22.09 -18.65
C ASN A 358 15.48 21.89 -19.19
N VAL A 359 14.49 22.52 -18.53
CA VAL A 359 13.08 22.46 -18.89
C VAL A 359 12.36 23.77 -18.61
N ASP A 360 11.22 23.99 -19.25
CA ASP A 360 10.37 25.17 -18.97
C ASP A 360 9.65 25.04 -17.61
N VAL A 361 9.15 23.83 -17.31
CA VAL A 361 8.34 23.57 -16.10
C VAL A 361 8.95 22.45 -15.27
N LEU A 362 9.28 22.76 -14.01
CA LEU A 362 9.76 21.80 -13.02
C LEU A 362 8.64 21.47 -12.02
N SER A 363 8.28 20.18 -11.90
CA SER A 363 7.65 19.67 -10.69
C SER A 363 8.71 19.61 -9.61
N VAL A 364 8.54 20.38 -8.54
CA VAL A 364 9.52 20.47 -7.46
C VAL A 364 9.53 19.17 -6.67
N GLY A 365 10.73 18.64 -6.43
CA GLY A 365 10.90 17.34 -5.77
C GLY A 365 10.46 17.34 -4.31
N HIS A 366 9.89 16.21 -3.88
CA HIS A 366 9.64 15.90 -2.47
C HIS A 366 8.87 16.99 -1.74
N HIS A 367 7.83 17.50 -2.42
CA HIS A 367 6.91 18.52 -1.92
C HIS A 367 7.59 19.84 -1.48
N GLY A 368 8.84 20.07 -1.89
CA GLY A 368 9.67 21.18 -1.42
C GLY A 368 10.43 20.92 -0.12
N SER A 369 10.78 19.66 0.14
CA SER A 369 11.77 19.24 1.15
C SER A 369 13.16 19.81 0.83
N ASN A 370 13.95 20.09 1.87
CA ASN A 370 15.34 20.53 1.72
C ASN A 370 16.31 19.38 1.30
N THR A 371 15.80 18.15 1.21
CA THR A 371 16.54 16.98 0.68
C THR A 371 16.58 16.94 -0.84
N SER A 372 15.61 17.57 -1.51
CA SER A 372 15.52 17.69 -2.97
C SER A 372 15.69 19.15 -3.44
N THR A 373 15.55 19.33 -4.75
CA THR A 373 15.64 20.58 -5.50
C THR A 373 16.89 21.35 -5.09
N SER A 374 18.03 20.65 -5.14
CA SER A 374 19.32 21.21 -4.72
C SER A 374 19.72 22.40 -5.59
N GLN A 375 20.61 23.25 -5.06
CA GLN A 375 21.12 24.37 -5.84
C GLN A 375 21.89 23.88 -7.07
N SER A 376 22.66 22.79 -6.95
CA SER A 376 23.35 22.15 -8.08
C SER A 376 22.39 21.70 -9.16
N PHE A 377 21.22 21.17 -8.78
CA PHE A 377 20.18 20.78 -9.73
C PHE A 377 19.55 21.99 -10.42
N LEU A 378 19.17 23.02 -9.67
CA LEU A 378 18.59 24.26 -10.23
C LEU A 378 19.56 25.03 -11.14
N ASN A 379 20.87 24.91 -10.90
CA ASN A 379 21.89 25.50 -11.78
C ASN A 379 21.91 24.85 -13.19
N ILE A 380 21.35 23.65 -13.35
CA ILE A 380 21.29 22.93 -14.63
C ILE A 380 19.88 22.93 -15.24
N VAL A 381 18.84 22.81 -14.40
CA VAL A 381 17.44 22.70 -14.84
C VAL A 381 16.82 24.04 -15.22
N THR A 382 17.28 25.15 -14.61
CA THR A 382 16.88 26.54 -14.89
C THR A 382 15.43 26.75 -15.37
N PRO A 383 14.41 26.38 -14.58
CA PRO A 383 13.03 26.42 -15.04
C PRO A 383 12.42 27.83 -15.00
N ASP A 384 11.58 28.14 -15.99
CA ASP A 384 10.74 29.35 -15.98
C ASP A 384 9.62 29.24 -14.93
N TYR A 385 9.12 28.01 -14.71
CA TYR A 385 7.99 27.71 -13.83
C TYR A 385 8.34 26.55 -12.89
N ALA A 386 8.06 26.70 -11.61
CA ALA A 386 8.24 25.66 -10.60
C ALA A 386 6.91 25.37 -9.91
N VAL A 387 6.46 24.12 -9.93
CA VAL A 387 5.20 23.69 -9.34
C VAL A 387 5.47 22.80 -8.14
N ILE A 388 4.98 23.21 -6.97
CA ILE A 388 5.10 22.47 -5.72
C ILE A 388 3.75 21.80 -5.43
N GLN A 389 3.70 20.48 -5.58
CA GLN A 389 2.57 19.69 -5.11
C GLN A 389 2.74 19.46 -3.62
N VAL A 390 1.92 20.15 -2.84
CA VAL A 390 2.00 20.16 -1.38
C VAL A 390 0.65 20.54 -0.83
N GLY A 391 0.32 19.97 0.33
CA GLY A 391 -0.88 20.28 1.10
C GLY A 391 -0.52 20.63 2.54
N LYS A 392 -1.52 20.59 3.42
CA LYS A 392 -1.29 20.73 4.86
C LYS A 392 -0.46 19.53 5.32
N ASN A 393 0.69 19.80 5.94
CA ASN A 393 1.61 18.78 6.42
C ASN A 393 2.32 19.23 7.71
N SER A 394 2.84 18.26 8.46
CA SER A 394 3.64 18.49 9.69
C SER A 394 5.15 18.56 9.44
N TYR A 395 5.60 18.26 8.23
CA TYR A 395 7.03 18.25 7.84
C TYR A 395 7.62 19.66 7.69
N GLY A 396 6.77 20.69 7.61
CA GLY A 396 7.21 22.05 7.32
C GLY A 396 7.50 22.29 5.83
N HIS A 397 6.89 21.48 4.95
CA HIS A 397 7.01 21.62 3.50
C HIS A 397 5.97 22.61 2.95
N PRO A 398 6.30 23.37 1.89
CA PRO A 398 7.64 23.52 1.33
C PRO A 398 8.52 24.33 2.29
N THR A 399 9.79 23.95 2.39
CA THR A 399 10.73 24.66 3.27
C THR A 399 11.08 26.03 2.72
N ASP A 400 11.34 26.99 3.61
CA ASP A 400 11.75 28.35 3.23
C ASP A 400 13.05 28.35 2.39
N LYS A 401 13.97 27.42 2.67
CA LYS A 401 15.20 27.24 1.88
C LYS A 401 14.91 26.86 0.42
N VAL A 402 13.97 25.96 0.18
CA VAL A 402 13.60 25.56 -1.19
C VAL A 402 12.88 26.71 -1.90
N LEU A 403 11.93 27.37 -1.22
CA LEU A 403 11.24 28.53 -1.78
C LEU A 403 12.22 29.63 -2.19
N LYS A 404 13.19 29.93 -1.33
CA LYS A 404 14.25 30.89 -1.63
C LYS A 404 15.11 30.46 -2.82
N ARG A 405 15.53 29.20 -2.92
CA ARG A 405 16.32 28.72 -4.07
C ARG A 405 15.57 28.85 -5.39
N LEU A 406 14.27 28.57 -5.40
CA LEU A 406 13.41 28.72 -6.58
C LEU A 406 13.22 30.19 -6.97
N ASP A 407 13.03 31.07 -5.99
CA ASP A 407 12.93 32.52 -6.20
C ASP A 407 14.25 33.10 -6.73
N ASP A 408 15.37 32.72 -6.11
CA ASP A 408 16.73 33.12 -6.53
C ASP A 408 17.07 32.62 -7.94
N SER A 409 16.52 31.47 -8.38
CA SER A 409 16.70 30.98 -9.75
C SER A 409 15.83 31.71 -10.79
N GLY A 410 14.96 32.63 -10.35
CA GLY A 410 14.04 33.38 -11.20
C GLY A 410 12.79 32.61 -11.63
N ALA A 411 12.53 31.43 -11.04
CA ALA A 411 11.39 30.61 -11.40
C ALA A 411 10.10 31.21 -10.84
N LYS A 412 9.03 31.22 -11.64
CA LYS A 412 7.69 31.55 -11.16
C LYS A 412 7.14 30.37 -10.36
N ILE A 413 6.86 30.59 -9.08
CA ILE A 413 6.45 29.54 -8.15
C ILE A 413 4.92 29.35 -8.18
N TYR A 414 4.49 28.09 -8.22
CA TYR A 414 3.09 27.68 -8.10
C TYR A 414 2.96 26.62 -7.00
N ARG A 415 1.88 26.69 -6.22
CA ARG A 415 1.66 25.80 -5.08
C ARG A 415 0.21 25.35 -5.00
N ASN A 416 -0.02 24.04 -4.93
CA ASN A 416 -1.38 23.51 -4.83
C ASN A 416 -2.10 23.95 -3.54
N ASP A 417 -1.40 24.01 -2.40
CA ASP A 417 -1.98 24.49 -1.13
C ASP A 417 -2.46 25.96 -1.15
N LYS A 418 -2.02 26.76 -2.12
CA LYS A 418 -2.42 28.17 -2.28
C LYS A 418 -3.36 28.40 -3.44
N GLN A 419 -3.20 27.66 -4.53
CA GLN A 419 -3.86 27.94 -5.80
C GLN A 419 -4.80 26.81 -6.28
N GLY A 420 -4.90 25.71 -5.53
CA GLY A 420 -5.64 24.53 -5.95
C GLY A 420 -4.97 23.84 -7.14
N THR A 421 -5.74 23.18 -8.00
CA THR A 421 -5.20 22.51 -9.19
C THR A 421 -4.63 23.51 -10.18
N ILE A 422 -3.37 23.29 -10.59
CA ILE A 422 -2.65 24.13 -11.55
C ILE A 422 -2.61 23.39 -12.90
N ILE A 423 -3.00 24.08 -13.97
CA ILE A 423 -3.15 23.49 -15.29
C ILE A 423 -2.32 24.29 -16.27
N PHE A 424 -1.38 23.61 -16.92
CA PHE A 424 -0.63 24.12 -18.05
C PHE A 424 -1.27 23.63 -19.35
N THR A 425 -1.42 24.53 -20.31
CA THR A 425 -1.98 24.26 -21.63
C THR A 425 -0.99 24.74 -22.69
N THR A 426 -0.63 23.88 -23.65
CA THR A 426 0.37 24.22 -24.66
C THR A 426 0.08 23.57 -26.01
N ASN A 427 0.36 24.31 -27.09
CA ASN A 427 0.40 23.81 -28.47
C ASN A 427 1.83 23.45 -28.92
N GLY A 428 2.74 23.29 -27.96
CA GLY A 428 4.17 23.07 -28.18
C GLY A 428 4.95 24.34 -28.52
N HIS A 429 4.34 25.53 -28.52
CA HIS A 429 5.04 26.80 -28.73
C HIS A 429 4.73 27.81 -27.63
N SER A 430 3.44 28.08 -27.39
CA SER A 430 2.96 28.89 -26.26
C SER A 430 2.67 28.02 -25.05
N LEU A 431 2.64 28.62 -23.86
CA LEU A 431 2.33 27.94 -22.61
C LEU A 431 1.43 28.86 -21.77
N ASP A 432 0.19 28.43 -21.57
CA ASP A 432 -0.82 29.12 -20.78
C ASP A 432 -1.06 28.40 -19.45
N ILE A 433 -1.39 29.16 -18.41
CA ILE A 433 -1.60 28.65 -17.05
C ILE A 433 -2.93 29.19 -16.53
N ASN A 434 -3.73 28.35 -15.88
CA ASN A 434 -5.06 28.71 -15.39
C ASN A 434 -5.06 29.72 -14.22
N THR A 435 -3.90 30.01 -13.64
CA THR A 435 -3.76 30.85 -12.44
C THR A 435 -2.47 31.68 -12.52
N SER A 436 -2.41 32.75 -11.74
CA SER A 436 -1.20 33.58 -11.61
C SER A 436 -0.24 32.98 -10.58
N SER A 437 1.06 33.13 -10.78
CA SER A 437 2.10 32.62 -9.87
C SER A 437 1.97 33.15 -8.44
N TRP A 438 2.33 32.32 -7.47
CA TRP A 438 2.51 32.71 -6.09
C TRP A 438 3.83 33.47 -5.90
N VAL A 439 3.82 34.50 -5.05
CA VAL A 439 4.99 35.36 -4.81
C VAL A 439 5.62 34.99 -3.48
N TYR A 440 6.89 34.59 -3.53
CA TYR A 440 7.67 34.36 -2.32
C TYR A 440 7.91 35.64 -1.55
N LYS A 441 7.76 35.56 -0.23
CA LYS A 441 8.06 36.65 0.69
C LYS A 441 8.98 36.09 1.78
N PRO A 442 10.26 36.46 1.80
CA PRO A 442 11.18 35.94 2.81
C PRO A 442 10.71 36.36 4.20
N ASN A 443 10.73 35.41 5.14
CA ASN A 443 10.49 35.73 6.54
C ASN A 443 11.69 36.52 7.07
N THR A 444 11.50 37.82 7.33
CA THR A 444 12.52 38.72 7.90
C THR A 444 12.81 38.49 9.38
N THR A 445 12.55 37.31 9.92
CA THR A 445 12.98 36.94 11.27
C THR A 445 14.45 36.53 11.23
N THR A 446 15.32 37.53 11.15
CA THR A 446 16.76 37.40 11.35
C THR A 446 17.00 36.94 12.80
N LYS A 447 17.06 35.64 13.04
CA LYS A 447 17.85 35.12 14.17
C LYS A 447 19.30 35.30 13.78
N THR A 448 19.93 36.30 14.39
CA THR A 448 21.38 36.48 14.39
C THR A 448 22.02 35.19 14.92
N GLU A 449 22.49 34.32 14.03
CA GLU A 449 23.38 33.22 14.38
C GLU A 449 24.74 33.84 14.75
N SER A 450 24.92 34.11 16.05
CA SER A 450 26.23 34.33 16.63
C SER A 450 26.99 33.01 16.58
N THR A 451 28.02 32.98 15.76
CA THR A 451 29.09 31.99 15.79
C THR A 451 29.73 31.91 17.18
N THR A 452 29.70 30.74 17.82
CA THR A 452 30.76 30.31 18.74
C THR A 452 30.96 28.80 18.64
N LYS A 453 32.22 28.45 18.45
CA LYS A 453 32.77 27.09 18.42
C LYS A 453 32.63 26.40 19.78
N ALA A 454 32.65 25.07 19.72
CA ALA A 454 32.66 24.13 20.82
C ALA A 454 33.77 24.37 21.86
N GLU A 455 33.47 24.06 23.13
CA GLU A 455 34.29 23.20 23.99
C GLU A 455 33.49 22.81 25.26
N ASP A 456 33.99 21.75 25.89
CA ASP A 456 33.39 20.77 26.79
C ASP A 456 33.32 21.19 28.27
N ASP A 457 32.68 20.32 29.05
CA ASP A 457 32.82 20.05 30.49
C ASP A 457 31.99 20.76 31.59
N SER A 458 31.17 19.91 32.20
CA SER A 458 31.05 19.62 33.65
C SER A 458 29.92 20.22 34.51
N GLU A 459 29.39 19.29 35.31
CA GLU A 459 28.42 19.34 36.41
C GLU A 459 28.52 20.55 37.36
N ASN A 460 27.39 21.06 37.86
CA ASN A 460 26.97 20.88 39.27
C ASN A 460 25.54 21.38 39.55
N LYS A 461 25.02 20.88 40.67
CA LYS A 461 23.68 20.91 41.26
C LYS A 461 23.15 22.27 41.76
N ASN A 462 21.82 22.30 41.88
CA ASN A 462 20.92 22.92 42.88
C ASN A 462 21.37 24.21 43.59
N GLU A 463 20.48 25.21 43.67
CA GLU A 463 19.49 25.40 44.75
C GLU A 463 18.59 26.62 44.45
N ASN A 464 17.40 26.59 45.05
CA ASN A 464 16.31 27.56 44.96
C ASN A 464 16.68 28.94 45.52
N GLU A 465 15.97 29.99 45.09
CA GLU A 465 15.26 30.89 46.00
C GLU A 465 14.23 31.75 45.24
N ASP A 466 13.03 31.81 45.82
CA ASP A 466 11.87 32.58 45.40
C ASP A 466 12.10 34.10 45.61
N ASP A 467 11.36 34.96 44.91
CA ASP A 467 10.20 35.70 45.47
C ASP A 467 9.87 37.08 44.80
N VAL A 468 8.57 37.19 44.46
CA VAL A 468 7.63 38.34 44.38
C VAL A 468 7.55 39.33 43.18
N GLU A 469 6.26 39.58 42.85
CA GLU A 469 5.58 40.71 42.17
C GLU A 469 5.17 40.43 40.69
N GLU A 470 3.93 40.59 40.22
CA GLU A 470 2.73 41.30 40.71
C GLU A 470 1.49 40.75 39.97
N GLU A 471 0.34 40.64 40.66
CA GLU A 471 -0.94 40.15 40.11
C GLU A 471 -1.58 41.11 39.10
N ALA A 472 -2.05 40.58 37.96
CA ALA A 472 -3.09 41.20 37.14
C ALA A 472 -4.20 40.16 36.84
N ASN A 473 -5.38 40.40 37.44
CA ASN A 473 -6.69 39.74 37.26
C ASN A 473 -6.81 38.70 36.13
N ALA A 474 -6.82 37.41 36.50
CA ALA A 474 -7.26 36.29 35.67
C ALA A 474 -8.70 35.85 36.06
N PRO A 475 -9.55 35.43 35.09
CA PRO A 475 -10.89 34.95 35.37
C PRO A 475 -10.82 33.59 36.12
N VAL A 476 -11.81 33.38 36.99
CA VAL A 476 -12.01 32.20 37.85
C VAL A 476 -11.50 30.91 37.19
N GLY A 477 -10.36 30.42 37.69
CA GLY A 477 -9.65 29.27 37.13
C GLY A 477 -10.46 27.98 37.29
N VAL A 478 -10.71 27.32 36.16
CA VAL A 478 -11.24 25.96 36.13
C VAL A 478 -10.20 25.03 36.75
N LYS A 479 -10.41 24.58 38.00
CA LYS A 479 -9.40 23.80 38.76
C LYS A 479 -9.22 22.37 38.24
N SER A 480 -10.22 21.81 37.56
CA SER A 480 -10.04 20.68 36.66
C SER A 480 -11.18 20.59 35.66
N ILE A 481 -10.93 19.90 34.55
CA ILE A 481 -11.92 19.58 33.51
C ILE A 481 -12.09 18.08 33.38
N SER A 482 -13.25 17.66 32.89
CA SER A 482 -13.53 16.29 32.46
C SER A 482 -13.86 16.30 30.97
N ALA A 483 -13.42 15.27 30.24
CA ALA A 483 -13.74 15.08 28.83
C ALA A 483 -14.35 13.70 28.61
N SER A 484 -15.29 13.63 27.67
CA SER A 484 -15.87 12.37 27.20
C SER A 484 -16.04 12.43 25.68
N SER A 485 -16.02 11.27 25.04
CA SER A 485 -16.08 11.13 23.59
C SER A 485 -17.13 10.10 23.18
N ILE A 486 -17.86 10.41 22.11
CA ILE A 486 -18.82 9.50 21.47
C ILE A 486 -18.52 9.48 19.97
N ILE A 487 -18.40 8.28 19.42
CA ILE A 487 -18.22 8.06 17.99
C ILE A 487 -19.57 7.74 17.32
N SER A 488 -19.83 8.35 16.17
CA SER A 488 -21.11 8.22 15.47
C SER A 488 -21.38 6.80 14.96
N ASN A 489 -20.34 6.05 14.63
CA ASN A 489 -20.43 4.66 14.22
C ASN A 489 -19.16 3.89 14.62
N PRO A 490 -19.23 2.96 15.59
CA PRO A 490 -18.08 2.15 16.00
C PRO A 490 -17.72 1.04 14.98
N ASN A 491 -18.61 0.73 14.02
CA ASN A 491 -18.41 -0.27 12.98
C ASN A 491 -18.73 0.31 11.58
N PRO A 492 -17.97 1.33 11.15
CA PRO A 492 -18.19 2.01 9.87
C PRO A 492 -17.85 1.08 8.70
N LYS A 493 -18.52 1.24 7.56
CA LYS A 493 -17.99 0.68 6.31
C LYS A 493 -16.73 1.45 5.92
N GLN A 494 -15.84 0.82 5.15
CA GLN A 494 -14.78 1.56 4.46
C GLN A 494 -15.38 2.75 3.67
N ASN A 495 -14.61 3.84 3.56
CA ASN A 495 -14.97 5.12 2.96
C ASN A 495 -16.14 5.87 3.63
N ALA A 496 -16.60 5.43 4.80
CA ALA A 496 -17.63 6.14 5.54
C ALA A 496 -17.12 7.44 6.17
N THR A 497 -18.02 8.41 6.32
CA THR A 497 -17.81 9.58 7.17
C THR A 497 -18.19 9.24 8.61
N ILE A 498 -17.30 9.56 9.54
CA ILE A 498 -17.48 9.39 10.98
C ILE A 498 -17.40 10.75 11.65
N THR A 499 -18.15 10.91 12.74
CA THR A 499 -18.03 12.06 13.63
C THR A 499 -17.68 11.59 15.02
N VAL A 500 -16.64 12.17 15.59
CA VAL A 500 -16.31 12.06 17.03
C VAL A 500 -16.82 13.33 17.70
N THR A 501 -17.78 13.17 18.61
CA THR A 501 -18.26 14.26 19.46
C THR A 501 -17.51 14.21 20.77
N VAL A 502 -16.78 15.28 21.09
CA VAL A 502 -16.09 15.45 22.38
C VAL A 502 -16.88 16.44 23.22
N SER A 503 -17.21 16.07 24.45
CA SER A 503 -17.90 16.93 25.42
C SER A 503 -16.98 17.21 26.60
N VAL A 504 -16.83 18.48 26.97
CA VAL A 504 -15.93 18.97 28.01
C VAL A 504 -16.73 19.73 29.06
N ASN A 505 -16.62 19.28 30.32
CA ASN A 505 -17.31 19.90 31.46
C ASN A 505 -16.31 20.24 32.58
N ASP A 506 -16.64 21.25 33.37
CA ASP A 506 -15.92 21.58 34.60
C ASP A 506 -16.20 20.56 35.73
N GLN A 507 -15.61 20.77 36.91
CA GLN A 507 -15.78 19.90 38.07
C GLN A 507 -17.22 19.78 38.60
N VAL A 508 -18.09 20.75 38.27
CA VAL A 508 -19.49 20.79 38.72
C VAL A 508 -20.46 20.39 37.60
N GLY A 509 -19.94 20.03 36.42
CA GLY A 509 -20.71 19.53 35.29
C GLY A 509 -21.19 20.62 34.31
N ASN A 510 -20.70 21.86 34.43
CA ASN A 510 -21.04 22.92 33.46
C ASN A 510 -20.18 22.77 32.20
N PRO A 511 -20.73 23.08 31.01
CA PRO A 511 -19.99 23.01 29.76
C PRO A 511 -18.85 24.04 29.71
N VAL A 512 -17.70 23.61 29.17
CA VAL A 512 -16.51 24.46 29.00
C VAL A 512 -16.36 24.83 27.52
N ALA A 513 -16.63 26.08 27.18
CA ALA A 513 -16.45 26.62 25.84
C ALA A 513 -14.97 26.91 25.52
N ASP A 514 -14.64 26.99 24.23
CA ASP A 514 -13.31 27.32 23.69
C ASP A 514 -12.16 26.41 24.15
N ALA A 515 -12.46 25.24 24.72
CA ALA A 515 -11.46 24.23 25.05
C ALA A 515 -10.86 23.66 23.76
N ALA A 516 -9.54 23.68 23.64
CA ALA A 516 -8.83 23.12 22.51
C ALA A 516 -8.84 21.59 22.60
N VAL A 517 -9.24 20.93 21.52
CA VAL A 517 -9.33 19.47 21.42
C VAL A 517 -8.45 19.01 20.28
N ASN A 518 -7.63 17.99 20.55
CA ASN A 518 -6.80 17.29 19.58
C ASN A 518 -7.14 15.79 19.63
N LEU A 519 -7.54 15.23 18.49
CA LEU A 519 -7.79 13.80 18.27
C LEU A 519 -6.69 13.26 17.34
N LEU A 520 -5.91 12.30 17.83
CA LEU A 520 -4.95 11.54 17.04
C LEU A 520 -5.50 10.13 16.78
N LEU A 521 -5.77 9.80 15.52
CA LEU A 521 -6.22 8.46 15.12
C LEU A 521 -5.03 7.62 14.68
N HIS A 522 -4.93 6.41 15.23
CA HIS A 522 -3.89 5.42 14.89
C HIS A 522 -4.45 4.39 13.92
N PHE A 523 -4.34 4.67 12.63
CA PHE A 523 -4.63 3.70 11.59
C PHE A 523 -3.50 2.66 11.52
N LYS A 524 -3.74 1.58 10.78
CA LYS A 524 -2.77 0.48 10.68
C LYS A 524 -1.45 0.92 10.00
N SER A 525 -1.51 1.92 9.12
CA SER A 525 -0.40 2.40 8.31
C SER A 525 0.01 3.85 8.59
N THR A 526 -0.84 4.64 9.24
CA THR A 526 -0.67 6.09 9.40
C THR A 526 -1.25 6.57 10.73
N GLU A 527 -0.87 7.79 11.13
CA GLU A 527 -1.55 8.53 12.17
C GLU A 527 -2.15 9.82 11.57
N THR A 528 -3.40 10.13 11.91
CA THR A 528 -4.09 11.31 11.37
C THR A 528 -4.63 12.17 12.51
N GLU A 529 -4.30 13.46 12.47
CA GLU A 529 -4.62 14.43 13.52
C GLU A 529 -5.81 15.32 13.13
N TYR A 530 -6.77 15.46 14.04
CA TYR A 530 -7.94 16.33 13.92
C TYR A 530 -8.03 17.27 15.11
N THR A 531 -8.15 18.57 14.86
CA THR A 531 -8.22 19.59 15.93
C THR A 531 -9.50 20.40 15.85
N GLY A 532 -9.96 20.90 16.99
CA GLY A 532 -11.12 21.77 17.08
C GLY A 532 -11.23 22.47 18.43
N LYS A 533 -12.26 23.32 18.59
CA LYS A 533 -12.59 23.98 19.85
C LYS A 533 -14.04 23.69 20.23
N THR A 534 -14.32 23.57 21.52
CA THR A 534 -15.68 23.39 22.01
C THR A 534 -16.53 24.64 21.82
N ASP A 535 -17.80 24.44 21.49
CA ASP A 535 -18.83 25.48 21.39
C ASP A 535 -19.30 25.95 22.79
N SER A 536 -20.30 26.84 22.82
CA SER A 536 -20.91 27.33 24.08
C SER A 536 -21.57 26.24 24.93
N ASN A 537 -21.82 25.05 24.35
CA ASN A 537 -22.36 23.88 25.04
C ASN A 537 -21.26 22.89 25.45
N GLY A 538 -19.99 23.28 25.35
CA GLY A 538 -18.85 22.46 25.73
C GLY A 538 -18.61 21.29 24.78
N LYS A 539 -19.07 21.39 23.52
CA LYS A 539 -18.97 20.28 22.54
C LYS A 539 -18.20 20.68 21.30
N VAL A 540 -17.44 19.73 20.76
CA VAL A 540 -16.85 19.82 19.43
C VAL A 540 -17.17 18.57 18.63
N LEU A 541 -17.52 18.75 17.36
CA LEU A 541 -17.74 17.68 16.41
C LEU A 541 -16.54 17.62 15.47
N LEU A 542 -15.78 16.54 15.54
CA LEU A 542 -14.68 16.25 14.64
C LEU A 542 -15.19 15.24 13.60
N THR A 543 -15.57 15.75 12.43
CA THR A 543 -16.10 14.95 11.32
C THR A 543 -15.04 14.71 10.27
N PHE A 544 -14.82 13.44 9.90
CA PHE A 544 -13.80 13.03 8.95
C PHE A 544 -14.21 11.77 8.19
N LYS A 545 -13.59 11.53 7.03
CA LYS A 545 -13.78 10.33 6.24
C LYS A 545 -12.66 9.34 6.56
N ILE A 546 -12.99 8.06 6.73
CA ILE A 546 -12.00 7.06 7.16
C ILE A 546 -11.28 6.33 6.03
N GLY A 547 -11.46 6.74 4.77
CA GLY A 547 -10.83 6.08 3.61
C GLY A 547 -11.05 4.56 3.59
N ARG A 548 -10.13 3.82 2.97
CA ARG A 548 -10.12 2.34 3.00
C ARG A 548 -9.48 1.78 4.27
N ALA A 549 -9.71 2.39 5.43
CA ALA A 549 -9.17 1.91 6.70
C ALA A 549 -9.36 0.38 6.85
N SER A 550 -8.30 -0.30 7.30
CA SER A 550 -8.20 -1.76 7.22
C SER A 550 -9.38 -2.44 7.91
N LYS A 551 -10.14 -3.23 7.14
CA LYS A 551 -11.27 -4.01 7.65
C LYS A 551 -10.83 -4.90 8.82
N GLY A 552 -11.57 -4.83 9.93
CA GLY A 552 -11.31 -5.60 11.14
C GLY A 552 -10.14 -5.08 12.00
N PHE A 553 -9.40 -4.08 11.55
CA PHE A 553 -8.39 -3.41 12.39
C PHE A 553 -9.07 -2.34 13.26
N THR A 554 -8.81 -2.36 14.56
CA THR A 554 -9.35 -1.35 15.48
C THR A 554 -8.48 -0.10 15.40
N VAL A 555 -9.05 0.99 14.89
CA VAL A 555 -8.44 2.32 14.89
C VAL A 555 -8.69 2.93 16.26
N ASN A 556 -7.62 3.13 17.03
CA ASN A 556 -7.68 3.82 18.32
C ASN A 556 -7.57 5.33 18.09
N GLY A 557 -8.26 6.12 18.89
CA GLY A 557 -8.20 7.57 18.87
C GLY A 557 -7.86 8.12 20.24
N ASP A 558 -6.69 8.75 20.36
CA ASP A 558 -6.26 9.43 21.57
C ASP A 558 -6.72 10.89 21.52
N ILE A 559 -7.44 11.33 22.54
CA ILE A 559 -8.01 12.68 22.60
C ILE A 559 -7.37 13.44 23.75
N THR A 560 -6.73 14.56 23.42
CA THR A 560 -6.18 15.51 24.39
C THR A 560 -7.01 16.78 24.37
N VAL A 561 -7.45 17.24 25.54
CA VAL A 561 -8.23 18.47 25.71
C VAL A 561 -7.45 19.42 26.61
N ASN A 562 -7.33 20.68 26.19
CA ASN A 562 -6.73 21.75 26.99
C ASN A 562 -7.72 22.92 27.12
N ALA A 563 -8.03 23.31 28.36
CA ALA A 563 -8.80 24.51 28.65
C ALA A 563 -8.11 25.29 29.79
N ASN A 564 -7.79 26.57 29.54
CA ASN A 564 -7.23 27.48 30.53
C ASN A 564 -6.00 26.91 31.28
N GLY A 565 -5.12 26.20 30.57
CA GLY A 565 -3.89 25.63 31.14
C GLY A 565 -4.09 24.28 31.84
N VAL A 566 -5.31 23.74 31.89
CA VAL A 566 -5.59 22.39 32.39
C VAL A 566 -5.76 21.43 31.22
N THR A 567 -5.05 20.30 31.29
CA THR A 567 -5.12 19.22 30.29
C THR A 567 -5.83 18.00 30.85
N THR A 568 -6.71 17.38 30.04
CA THR A 568 -7.30 16.06 30.32
C THR A 568 -7.27 15.20 29.05
N HIS A 569 -7.43 13.89 29.22
CA HIS A 569 -7.46 12.93 28.12
C HIS A 569 -8.75 12.11 28.11
N THR A 570 -9.17 11.70 26.93
CA THR A 570 -10.19 10.66 26.70
C THR A 570 -9.77 9.87 25.47
N SER A 571 -10.49 8.80 25.14
CA SER A 571 -10.21 8.03 23.94
C SER A 571 -11.48 7.58 23.24
N THR A 572 -11.32 7.19 21.99
CA THR A 572 -12.36 6.58 21.17
C THR A 572 -11.76 5.44 20.35
N ALA A 573 -12.60 4.58 19.81
CA ALA A 573 -12.16 3.59 18.83
C ALA A 573 -13.28 3.23 17.86
N PHE A 574 -12.91 2.78 16.67
CA PHE A 574 -13.82 2.16 15.72
C PHE A 574 -13.10 1.05 14.94
N THR A 575 -13.89 0.12 14.39
CA THR A 575 -13.38 -1.00 13.60
C THR A 575 -14.09 -1.05 12.26
N PRO A 576 -13.43 -0.69 11.14
CA PRO A 576 -14.02 -0.75 9.82
C PRO A 576 -14.52 -2.16 9.43
N GLN A 577 -15.67 -2.22 8.75
CA GLN A 577 -16.36 -3.43 8.29
C GLN A 577 -16.36 -3.59 6.77
#